data_AF-A0A3M1FPI6-F1
#
_entry.id   AF-A0A3M1FPI6-F1
#
_cell.length_a   1.000
_cell.length_b   1.000
_cell.length_c   1.000
_cell.angle_alpha   90.00
_cell.angle_beta   90.00
_cell.angle_gamma   90.00
#
_symmetry.space_group_name_H-M   'P 1'
#
loop_
_entity.id
_entity.type
_entity.pdbx_description
1 polymer ?
#
loop_
_entity_poly.entity_id
_entity_poly.type
_entity_poly.pdbx_seq_one_letter_code
_entity_poly.pdbx_strand_id
1 'polypeptide(L)'
;MIICFKDIPPEGMKIEREFPAKNINRRLRAGDYPDYVDEPFLDEIKECDVKFIAPLKAKITIEHIPNGFTVNGTVTSSYEQPCKYCLETITDTLKEIVDVQIYPIEIFNESDLFNSEDSELPEEDALDLEDIVQETVIFGINPWGSHHKECKKKFEEELKKMNKPLATMKDLLDKTTKG
;
A
#
# COMPACT_ATOMS: atom_id res chain seq x y z
N MET A 1 -2.75 16.44 -4.77
CA MET A 1 -3.67 17.55 -5.17
C MET A 1 -4.14 18.18 -3.89
N ILE A 2 -3.81 19.44 -3.67
CA ILE A 2 -4.21 20.14 -2.44
C ILE A 2 -5.60 20.75 -2.63
N ILE A 3 -6.49 20.51 -1.66
CA ILE A 3 -7.84 21.07 -1.59
C ILE A 3 -7.95 21.83 -0.27
N CYS A 4 -8.15 23.14 -0.31
CA CYS A 4 -8.42 23.91 0.90
C CYS A 4 -9.85 23.63 1.38
N PHE A 5 -10.06 23.43 2.68
CA PHE A 5 -11.39 23.11 3.22
C PHE A 5 -12.42 24.23 2.96
N LYS A 6 -11.97 25.49 2.94
CA LYS A 6 -12.79 26.67 2.60
C LYS A 6 -13.38 26.65 1.20
N ASP A 7 -12.77 25.89 0.27
CA ASP A 7 -13.20 25.79 -1.12
C ASP A 7 -14.21 24.64 -1.34
N ILE A 8 -14.53 23.87 -0.30
CA ILE A 8 -15.49 22.77 -0.37
C ILE A 8 -16.91 23.33 -0.18
N PRO A 9 -17.77 23.25 -1.20
CA PRO A 9 -19.11 23.81 -1.11
C PRO A 9 -19.97 23.03 -0.09
N PRO A 10 -21.03 23.63 0.49
CA PRO A 10 -21.86 23.00 1.53
C PRO A 10 -22.49 21.67 1.09
N GLU A 11 -22.83 21.52 -0.18
CA GLU A 11 -23.35 20.29 -0.78
C GLU A 11 -22.29 19.18 -0.96
N GLY A 12 -21.03 19.47 -0.68
CA GLY A 12 -19.90 18.57 -0.87
C GLY A 12 -19.28 18.65 -2.27
N MET A 13 -18.12 18.00 -2.42
CA MET A 13 -17.34 18.01 -3.65
C MET A 13 -17.21 16.58 -4.20
N LYS A 14 -17.42 16.41 -5.51
CA LYS A 14 -17.19 15.14 -6.21
C LYS A 14 -15.98 15.26 -7.12
N ILE A 15 -15.07 14.30 -6.99
CA ILE A 15 -13.80 14.29 -7.70
C ILE A 15 -13.64 12.94 -8.41
N GLU A 16 -13.47 12.99 -9.72
CA GLU A 16 -13.06 11.84 -10.53
C GLU A 16 -11.73 12.18 -11.20
N ARG A 17 -10.67 11.45 -10.86
CA ARG A 17 -9.30 11.80 -11.26
C ARG A 17 -8.42 10.57 -11.42
N GLU A 18 -7.41 10.72 -12.27
CA GLU A 18 -6.30 9.78 -12.40
C GLU A 18 -5.03 10.35 -11.75
N PHE A 19 -4.35 9.53 -10.94
CA PHE A 19 -3.04 9.83 -10.38
C PHE A 19 -1.97 8.97 -11.08
N PRO A 20 -0.86 9.56 -11.54
CA PRO A 20 0.18 8.82 -12.24
C PRO A 20 0.80 7.72 -11.37
N ALA A 21 0.97 6.52 -11.93
CA ALA A 21 1.64 5.41 -11.25
C ALA A 21 3.08 5.75 -10.81
N LYS A 22 3.73 6.72 -11.47
CA LYS A 22 5.09 7.16 -11.14
C LYS A 22 5.22 7.60 -9.68
N ASN A 23 4.24 8.32 -9.15
CA ASN A 23 4.32 8.91 -7.81
C ASN A 23 4.19 7.84 -6.72
N ILE A 24 3.20 6.94 -6.85
CA ILE A 24 3.03 5.81 -5.94
C ILE A 24 4.20 4.82 -6.01
N ASN A 25 4.72 4.56 -7.21
CA ASN A 25 5.91 3.72 -7.37
C ASN A 25 7.16 4.34 -6.73
N ARG A 26 7.30 5.68 -6.79
CA ARG A 26 8.38 6.38 -6.07
C ARG A 26 8.23 6.21 -4.56
N ARG A 27 7.01 6.40 -4.03
CA ARG A 27 6.73 6.25 -2.59
C ARG A 27 6.98 4.83 -2.10
N LEU A 28 6.57 3.81 -2.86
CA LEU A 28 6.86 2.42 -2.55
C LEU A 28 8.37 2.18 -2.49
N ARG A 29 9.12 2.60 -3.53
CA ARG A 29 10.59 2.42 -3.61
C ARG A 29 11.34 3.09 -2.47
N ALA A 30 10.96 4.29 -2.08
CA ALA A 30 11.72 5.09 -1.12
C ALA A 30 11.69 4.52 0.32
N GLY A 31 10.68 3.71 0.68
CA GLY A 31 10.41 3.42 2.09
C GLY A 31 10.15 4.71 2.90
N ASP A 32 10.18 4.63 4.24
CA ASP A 32 9.97 5.76 5.17
C ASP A 32 11.05 6.88 5.12
N TYR A 33 11.83 6.98 4.05
CA TYR A 33 12.87 8.02 3.88
C TYR A 33 12.59 8.93 2.68
N PRO A 34 11.57 9.81 2.75
CA PRO A 34 11.28 10.77 1.69
C PRO A 34 12.34 11.88 1.58
N ASP A 35 13.07 12.18 2.66
CA ASP A 35 13.86 13.44 2.77
C ASP A 35 15.37 13.28 2.53
N TYR A 36 15.88 12.06 2.33
CA TYR A 36 17.33 11.79 2.39
C TYR A 36 17.96 11.21 1.13
N VAL A 37 17.23 11.15 0.01
CA VAL A 37 17.79 10.59 -1.23
C VAL A 37 17.96 11.68 -2.27
N ASP A 38 19.10 12.36 -2.23
CA ASP A 38 19.66 13.02 -3.41
C ASP A 38 19.64 11.99 -4.56
N GLU A 39 19.16 12.41 -5.74
CA GLU A 39 18.94 11.56 -6.93
C GLU A 39 20.02 10.51 -7.24
N PRO A 40 21.34 10.70 -7.02
CA PRO A 40 22.34 9.67 -7.31
C PRO A 40 22.29 8.38 -6.49
N PHE A 41 21.54 8.31 -5.37
CA PHE A 41 21.49 7.09 -4.53
C PHE A 41 20.25 6.21 -4.76
N LEU A 42 19.31 6.62 -5.63
CA LEU A 42 18.10 5.84 -5.92
C LEU A 42 18.39 4.53 -6.68
N ASP A 43 19.54 4.42 -7.34
CA ASP A 43 19.94 3.22 -8.09
C ASP A 43 20.37 2.04 -7.18
N GLU A 44 20.65 2.29 -5.89
CA GLU A 44 21.03 1.26 -4.91
C GLU A 44 19.89 0.85 -3.97
N ILE A 45 18.74 1.53 -4.01
CA ILE A 45 17.58 1.15 -3.21
C ILE A 45 16.95 -0.09 -3.84
N LYS A 46 16.95 -1.20 -3.07
CA LYS A 46 16.32 -2.47 -3.45
C LYS A 46 14.95 -2.21 -4.06
N GLU A 47 14.75 -2.69 -5.28
CA GLU A 47 13.46 -2.61 -5.96
C GLU A 47 12.37 -3.17 -5.04
N CYS A 48 11.34 -2.39 -4.76
CA CYS A 48 10.15 -2.92 -4.13
C CYS A 48 9.53 -3.99 -5.02
N ASP A 49 9.15 -5.10 -4.40
CA ASP A 49 8.51 -6.22 -5.06
C ASP A 49 7.20 -5.81 -5.77
N VAL A 50 6.57 -4.70 -5.37
CA VAL A 50 5.29 -4.23 -5.93
C VAL A 50 5.49 -3.02 -6.83
N LYS A 51 4.88 -3.05 -8.02
CA LYS A 51 4.92 -1.96 -9.01
C LYS A 51 3.56 -1.72 -9.65
N PHE A 52 3.03 -0.51 -9.53
CA PHE A 52 1.83 -0.09 -10.28
C PHE A 52 2.17 0.10 -11.76
N ILE A 53 1.39 -0.56 -12.62
CA ILE A 53 1.52 -0.52 -14.09
C ILE A 53 0.43 0.30 -14.77
N ALA A 54 -0.62 0.66 -14.03
CA ALA A 54 -1.69 1.54 -14.47
C ALA A 54 -1.81 2.76 -13.53
N PRO A 55 -2.33 3.91 -14.01
CA PRO A 55 -2.69 5.02 -13.14
C PRO A 55 -3.67 4.60 -12.03
N LEU A 56 -3.65 5.30 -10.89
CA LEU A 56 -4.67 5.15 -9.86
C LEU A 56 -5.90 5.96 -10.29
N LYS A 57 -7.04 5.31 -10.51
CA LYS A 57 -8.30 6.00 -10.83
C LYS A 57 -9.14 6.12 -9.57
N ALA A 58 -9.33 7.34 -9.10
CA ALA A 58 -10.09 7.65 -7.90
C ALA A 58 -11.44 8.28 -8.25
N LYS A 59 -12.49 7.81 -7.59
CA LYS A 59 -13.82 8.44 -7.55
C LYS A 59 -14.15 8.74 -6.10
N ILE A 60 -14.06 9.99 -5.71
CA ILE A 60 -14.12 10.44 -4.32
C ILE A 60 -15.22 11.50 -4.17
N THR A 61 -15.92 11.45 -3.05
CA THR A 61 -16.89 12.45 -2.59
C THR A 61 -16.41 12.96 -1.24
N ILE A 62 -16.37 14.28 -1.09
CA ILE A 62 -16.06 14.95 0.17
C ILE A 62 -17.34 15.62 0.66
N GLU A 63 -17.78 15.29 1.86
CA GLU A 63 -19.03 15.83 2.44
C GLU A 63 -18.73 16.52 3.77
N HIS A 64 -19.51 17.57 4.08
CA HIS A 64 -19.45 18.23 5.38
C HIS A 64 -20.13 17.36 6.44
N ILE A 65 -19.47 17.21 7.60
CA ILE A 65 -20.05 16.66 8.83
C ILE A 65 -20.00 17.75 9.92
N PRO A 66 -20.76 17.62 11.04
CA PRO A 66 -20.90 18.71 12.01
C PRO A 66 -19.60 19.36 12.51
N ASN A 67 -18.49 18.62 12.52
CA ASN A 67 -17.19 19.07 13.00
C ASN A 67 -16.06 18.85 11.97
N GLY A 68 -16.35 18.71 10.68
CA GLY A 68 -15.28 18.45 9.71
C GLY A 68 -15.77 17.89 8.39
N PHE A 69 -15.00 16.96 7.83
CA PHE A 69 -15.24 16.40 6.51
C PHE A 69 -15.15 14.88 6.50
N THR A 70 -15.98 14.24 5.68
CA THR A 70 -15.84 12.83 5.31
C THR A 70 -15.34 12.74 3.88
N VAL A 71 -14.32 11.92 3.64
CA VAL A 71 -13.77 11.62 2.33
C VAL A 71 -14.07 10.16 2.02
N ASN A 72 -15.05 9.95 1.14
CA ASN A 72 -15.56 8.64 0.78
C ASN A 72 -15.33 8.35 -0.70
N GLY A 73 -14.94 7.13 -1.06
CA GLY A 73 -14.74 6.84 -2.47
C GLY A 73 -14.21 5.46 -2.78
N THR A 74 -13.77 5.32 -4.03
CA THR A 74 -13.10 4.11 -4.50
C THR A 74 -11.87 4.48 -5.31
N VAL A 75 -10.81 3.69 -5.16
CA VAL A 75 -9.60 3.77 -5.97
C VAL A 75 -9.40 2.45 -6.67
N THR A 76 -9.10 2.50 -7.96
CA THR A 76 -8.83 1.31 -8.78
C THR A 76 -7.51 1.45 -9.52
N SER A 77 -6.78 0.36 -9.64
CA SER A 77 -5.55 0.31 -10.43
C SER A 77 -5.14 -1.13 -10.75
N SER A 78 -4.00 -1.29 -11.42
CA SER A 78 -3.36 -2.58 -11.67
C SER A 78 -1.90 -2.50 -11.28
N TYR A 79 -1.41 -3.56 -10.63
CA TYR A 79 -0.04 -3.65 -10.17
C TYR A 79 0.54 -5.03 -10.42
N GLU A 80 1.85 -5.09 -10.50
CA GLU A 80 2.65 -6.29 -10.63
C GLU A 80 3.36 -6.58 -9.31
N GLN A 81 3.44 -7.86 -8.94
CA GLN A 81 4.26 -8.33 -7.83
C GLN A 81 4.77 -9.75 -8.08
N PRO A 82 5.94 -10.15 -7.55
CA PRO A 82 6.39 -11.52 -7.62
C PRO A 82 5.56 -12.42 -6.70
N CYS A 83 5.17 -13.59 -7.19
CA CYS A 83 4.58 -14.61 -6.33
C CYS A 83 5.63 -15.18 -5.38
N LYS A 84 5.36 -15.19 -4.07
CA LYS A 84 6.28 -15.73 -3.05
C LYS A 84 6.64 -17.22 -3.21
N TYR A 85 5.91 -17.98 -4.01
CA TYR A 85 6.14 -19.42 -4.21
C TYR A 85 6.77 -19.75 -5.56
N CYS A 86 6.19 -19.27 -6.66
CA CYS A 86 6.72 -19.57 -8.01
C CYS A 86 7.69 -18.52 -8.52
N LEU A 87 7.83 -17.37 -7.85
CA LEU A 87 8.65 -16.21 -8.24
C LEU A 87 8.25 -15.57 -9.58
N GLU A 88 7.18 -16.04 -10.21
CA GLU A 88 6.62 -15.43 -11.41
C GLU A 88 5.94 -14.10 -11.04
N THR A 89 6.15 -13.09 -11.89
CA THR A 89 5.43 -11.82 -11.79
C THR A 89 3.97 -12.04 -12.13
N ILE A 90 3.09 -11.67 -11.20
CA ILE A 90 1.64 -11.70 -11.37
C ILE A 90 1.11 -10.27 -11.48
N THR A 91 0.11 -10.09 -12.34
CA THR A 91 -0.62 -8.84 -12.47
C THR A 91 -1.94 -8.96 -11.70
N ASP A 92 -2.15 -8.09 -10.72
CA ASP A 92 -3.36 -8.00 -9.93
C ASP A 92 -4.10 -6.70 -10.20
N THR A 93 -5.42 -6.75 -10.02
CA THR A 93 -6.27 -5.55 -10.01
C THR A 93 -6.55 -5.16 -8.58
N LEU A 94 -6.29 -3.89 -8.26
CA LEU A 94 -6.60 -3.28 -6.98
C LEU A 94 -7.95 -2.56 -7.07
N LYS A 95 -8.78 -2.74 -6.04
CA LYS A 95 -9.99 -1.95 -5.82
C LYS A 95 -10.16 -1.71 -4.33
N GLU A 96 -9.83 -0.51 -3.89
CA GLU A 96 -9.92 -0.10 -2.50
C GLU A 96 -11.01 0.93 -2.27
N ILE A 97 -11.49 0.96 -1.03
CA ILE A 97 -12.46 1.95 -0.53
C ILE A 97 -11.67 3.01 0.23
N VAL A 98 -11.92 4.27 -0.10
CA VAL A 98 -11.47 5.42 0.69
C VAL A 98 -12.60 5.74 1.66
N ASP A 99 -12.31 5.75 2.95
CA ASP A 99 -13.22 6.14 4.03
C ASP A 99 -12.39 6.81 5.13
N VAL A 100 -12.32 8.14 5.09
CA VAL A 100 -11.49 8.95 5.99
C VAL A 100 -12.33 10.09 6.55
N GLN A 101 -12.19 10.36 7.85
CA GLN A 101 -12.77 11.54 8.50
C GLN A 101 -11.65 12.52 8.85
N ILE A 102 -11.86 13.79 8.53
CA ILE A 102 -10.88 14.84 8.72
C ILE A 102 -11.51 15.96 9.54
N TYR A 103 -10.82 16.34 10.60
CA TYR A 103 -11.26 17.38 11.54
C TYR A 103 -10.26 18.54 11.44
N PRO A 104 -10.71 19.77 11.09
CA PRO A 104 -9.87 20.96 11.08
C PRO A 104 -9.13 21.16 12.41
N ILE A 105 -7.90 21.68 12.33
CA ILE A 105 -7.03 21.83 13.51
C ILE A 105 -7.64 22.78 14.54
N GLU A 106 -8.41 23.79 14.09
CA GLU A 106 -9.09 24.78 14.94
C GLU A 106 -10.02 24.17 16.01
N ILE A 107 -10.42 22.90 15.85
CA ILE A 107 -11.32 22.18 16.77
C ILE A 107 -10.56 21.64 18.00
N PHE A 108 -9.24 21.49 17.91
CA PHE A 108 -8.41 21.08 19.03
C PHE A 108 -7.98 22.31 19.82
N ASN A 109 -8.54 22.49 21.02
CA ASN A 109 -8.12 23.54 21.94
C ASN A 109 -6.59 23.49 22.15
N GLU A 110 -5.95 24.67 22.13
CA GLU A 110 -4.49 24.89 22.30
C GLU A 110 -3.89 24.22 23.55
N SER A 111 -4.70 23.71 24.49
CA SER A 111 -4.23 23.02 25.70
C SER A 111 -3.84 21.56 25.52
N ASP A 112 -4.23 20.90 24.41
CA ASP A 112 -4.09 19.44 24.25
C ASP A 112 -3.06 19.02 23.18
N LEU A 113 -2.52 19.95 22.40
CA LEU A 113 -1.51 19.66 21.38
C LEU A 113 -0.12 19.73 22.00
N PHE A 114 0.42 18.54 22.28
CA PHE A 114 1.79 18.30 22.71
C PHE A 114 2.81 19.11 21.87
N ASN A 115 3.74 19.75 22.59
CA ASN A 115 5.01 20.24 22.08
C ASN A 115 5.63 19.24 21.09
N SER A 116 5.55 19.52 19.79
CA SER A 116 6.41 18.89 18.81
C SER A 116 6.96 19.99 17.91
N GLU A 117 8.22 20.37 18.18
CA GLU A 117 8.97 21.42 17.47
C GLU A 117 9.40 21.00 16.04
N ASP A 118 8.92 19.87 15.52
CA ASP A 118 9.50 19.19 14.34
C ASP A 118 8.46 18.76 13.28
N SER A 119 7.27 19.36 13.23
CA SER A 119 6.38 19.13 12.09
C SER A 119 6.07 20.45 11.37
N GLU A 120 6.50 20.55 10.13
CA GLU A 120 5.94 21.47 9.14
C GLU A 120 4.48 21.07 8.92
N LEU A 121 3.62 21.35 9.89
CA LEU A 121 2.18 21.25 9.71
C LEU A 121 1.82 22.24 8.60
N PRO A 122 1.04 21.82 7.58
CA PRO A 122 0.64 22.72 6.52
C PRO A 122 -0.02 23.95 7.14
N GLU A 123 0.51 25.13 6.83
CA GLU A 123 0.06 26.43 7.36
C GLU A 123 -1.42 26.74 7.02
N GLU A 124 -2.05 25.90 6.20
CA GLU A 124 -3.45 26.00 5.80
C GLU A 124 -4.22 24.70 6.04
N ASP A 125 -5.46 24.84 6.53
CA ASP A 125 -6.49 23.83 6.66
C ASP A 125 -6.83 23.23 5.26
N ALA A 126 -6.01 22.27 4.83
CA ALA A 126 -6.03 21.71 3.50
C ALA A 126 -5.80 20.20 3.49
N LEU A 127 -6.30 19.57 2.43
CA LEU A 127 -6.28 18.14 2.19
C LEU A 127 -5.38 17.82 1.00
N ASP A 128 -4.35 16.98 1.18
CA ASP A 128 -3.69 16.33 0.04
C ASP A 128 -4.42 15.04 -0.36
N LEU A 129 -5.26 15.16 -1.38
CA LEU A 129 -6.01 14.02 -1.91
C LEU A 129 -5.10 12.94 -2.50
N GLU A 130 -3.94 13.34 -3.04
CA GLU A 130 -3.02 12.36 -3.62
C GLU A 130 -2.40 11.49 -2.52
N ASP A 131 -2.06 12.10 -1.39
CA ASP A 131 -1.53 11.39 -0.22
C ASP A 131 -2.52 10.36 0.30
N ILE A 132 -3.78 10.76 0.57
CA ILE A 132 -4.84 9.84 1.00
C ILE A 132 -5.03 8.68 0.02
N VAL A 133 -5.06 8.97 -1.28
CA VAL A 133 -5.23 7.94 -2.32
C VAL A 133 -4.04 6.98 -2.32
N GLN A 134 -2.82 7.49 -2.22
CA GLN A 134 -1.61 6.68 -2.18
C GLN A 134 -1.56 5.79 -0.93
N GLU A 135 -1.87 6.32 0.25
CA GLU A 135 -1.90 5.55 1.50
C GLU A 135 -2.96 4.45 1.46
N THR A 136 -4.19 4.79 1.06
CA THR A 136 -5.28 3.82 0.92
C THR A 136 -4.86 2.65 0.02
N VAL A 137 -4.22 2.97 -1.09
CA VAL A 137 -3.73 1.99 -2.06
C VAL A 137 -2.60 1.14 -1.49
N ILE A 138 -1.63 1.73 -0.78
CA ILE A 138 -0.52 1.00 -0.14
C ILE A 138 -1.05 -0.03 0.85
N PHE A 139 -1.99 0.36 1.71
CA PHE A 139 -2.59 -0.55 2.69
C PHE A 139 -3.48 -1.62 2.05
N GLY A 140 -4.05 -1.35 0.88
CA GLY A 140 -4.86 -2.30 0.12
C GLY A 140 -4.09 -3.35 -0.67
N ILE A 141 -2.77 -3.20 -0.84
CA ILE A 141 -1.96 -4.19 -1.58
C ILE A 141 -2.04 -5.54 -0.88
N ASN A 142 -2.45 -6.57 -1.62
CA ASN A 142 -2.44 -7.95 -1.11
C ASN A 142 -1.00 -8.48 -1.13
N PRO A 143 -0.35 -8.70 0.03
CA PRO A 143 1.07 -9.06 0.10
C PRO A 143 1.37 -10.50 -0.33
N TRP A 144 0.35 -11.26 -0.75
CA TRP A 144 0.46 -12.66 -1.15
C TRP A 144 0.15 -12.87 -2.63
N GLY A 145 -0.54 -11.94 -3.28
CA GLY A 145 -1.02 -12.08 -4.65
C GLY A 145 -2.26 -12.95 -4.80
N SER A 146 -3.01 -12.76 -5.89
CA SER A 146 -4.21 -13.55 -6.19
C SER A 146 -3.92 -15.06 -6.36
N HIS A 147 -2.76 -15.42 -6.92
CA HIS A 147 -2.38 -16.81 -7.21
C HIS A 147 -1.76 -17.57 -6.02
N HIS A 148 -1.66 -16.93 -4.84
CA HIS A 148 -0.99 -17.49 -3.66
C HIS A 148 -1.41 -18.93 -3.34
N LYS A 149 -2.73 -19.19 -3.33
CA LYS A 149 -3.29 -20.48 -2.88
C LYS A 149 -2.89 -21.63 -3.80
N GLU A 150 -2.91 -21.39 -5.11
CA GLU A 150 -2.56 -22.42 -6.10
C GLU A 150 -1.06 -22.70 -6.11
N CYS A 151 -0.24 -21.64 -6.08
CA CYS A 151 1.21 -21.79 -6.04
C CYS A 151 1.68 -22.44 -4.72
N LYS A 152 1.06 -22.10 -3.59
CA LYS A 152 1.30 -22.76 -2.29
C LYS A 152 1.06 -24.26 -2.37
N LYS A 153 -0.08 -24.66 -2.93
CA LYS A 153 -0.46 -26.08 -3.04
C LYS A 153 0.55 -26.85 -3.89
N LYS A 154 0.93 -26.32 -5.06
CA LYS A 154 1.95 -26.94 -5.92
C LYS A 154 3.29 -27.07 -5.20
N PHE A 155 3.72 -26.02 -4.51
CA PHE A 155 4.96 -26.03 -3.73
C PHE A 155 4.94 -27.09 -2.61
N GLU A 156 3.84 -27.19 -1.86
CA GLU A 156 3.66 -28.23 -0.82
C GLU A 156 3.65 -29.65 -1.38
N GLU A 157 3.08 -29.86 -2.57
CA GLU A 157 3.09 -31.15 -3.27
C GLU A 157 4.52 -31.55 -3.70
N GLU A 158 5.30 -30.61 -4.23
CA GLU A 158 6.71 -30.83 -4.59
C GLU A 158 7.58 -31.10 -3.35
N LEU A 159 7.39 -30.36 -2.25
CA LEU A 159 8.08 -30.63 -0.98
C LEU A 159 7.81 -32.04 -0.46
N LYS A 160 6.55 -32.53 -0.55
CA LYS A 160 6.21 -33.90 -0.18
C LYS A 160 6.93 -34.94 -1.05
N LYS A 161 7.06 -34.67 -2.36
CA LYS A 161 7.80 -35.55 -3.28
C LYS A 161 9.28 -35.62 -2.93
N MET A 162 9.91 -34.50 -2.55
CA MET A 162 11.33 -34.44 -2.19
C MET A 162 11.64 -35.03 -0.81
N ASN A 163 10.72 -34.90 0.16
CA ASN A 163 10.91 -35.43 1.51
C ASN A 163 10.70 -36.94 1.62
N LYS A 164 9.92 -37.54 0.72
CA LYS A 164 9.66 -38.99 0.71
C LYS A 164 10.94 -39.84 0.49
N PRO A 165 11.84 -39.51 -0.46
CA PRO A 165 13.16 -40.13 -0.57
C PRO A 165 14.02 -39.97 0.68
N LEU A 166 14.03 -38.79 1.30
CA LEU A 166 14.83 -38.51 2.50
C LEU A 166 14.39 -39.36 3.69
N ALA A 167 13.08 -39.51 3.90
CA ALA A 167 12.54 -40.43 4.91
C ALA A 167 12.94 -41.89 4.62
N THR A 168 12.89 -42.30 3.35
CA THR A 168 13.26 -43.66 2.93
C THR A 168 14.76 -43.93 3.11
N MET A 169 15.64 -42.98 2.80
CA MET A 169 17.08 -43.09 3.01
C MET A 169 17.44 -43.14 4.49
N LYS A 170 16.75 -42.35 5.33
CA LYS A 170 16.94 -42.38 6.78
C LYS A 170 16.55 -43.74 7.38
N ASP A 171 15.42 -44.29 6.96
CA ASP A 171 14.98 -45.63 7.40
C ASP A 171 15.94 -46.74 6.97
N LEU A 172 16.57 -46.62 5.79
CA LEU A 172 17.59 -47.56 5.33
C LEU A 172 18.89 -47.44 6.14
N LEU A 173 19.33 -46.20 6.44
CA LEU A 173 20.52 -45.93 7.26
C LEU A 173 20.36 -46.45 8.71
N ASP A 174 19.19 -46.23 9.31
CA ASP A 174 18.88 -46.69 10.67
C ASP A 174 18.82 -48.23 10.75
N LYS A 175 18.42 -48.91 9.68
CA LYS A 175 18.44 -50.38 9.59
C LYS A 175 19.85 -50.94 9.42
N THR A 176 20.75 -50.24 8.72
CA THR A 176 22.15 -50.68 8.55
C THR A 176 23.06 -50.39 9.74
N THR A 177 22.69 -49.48 10.64
CA THR A 177 23.53 -49.09 11.79
C THR A 177 23.17 -49.78 13.10
N LYS A 178 22.04 -50.52 13.14
CA LYS A 178 21.57 -51.28 14.32
C LYS A 178 21.72 -52.81 14.17
N GLY A 179 22.39 -53.29 13.13
CA GLY A 179 22.77 -54.69 12.95
C GLY A 179 24.28 -54.84 13.09
#